data_AF-X1UTY7-F1
#
_entry.id   AF-X1UTY7-F1
#
_cell.length_a   1.000
_cell.length_b   1.000
_cell.length_c   1.000
_cell.angle_alpha   90.00
_cell.angle_beta   90.00
_cell.angle_gamma   90.00
#
_symmetry.space_group_name_H-M   'P 1'
#
loop_
_entity.id
_entity.type
_entity.pdbx_description
1 polymer ?
#
loop_
_entity_poly.entity_id
_entity_poly.type
_entity_poly.pdbx_seq_one_letter_code
_entity_poly.pdbx_strand_id
1 'polypeptide(L)'
;VEGIDREVKEAVYRIIKLAEDIGGIVEEISLPSLEYALSVYYIIAPSEASSNLSRFDGVRYGYRNVEAESLREMYRRSRAEGFGDEVKRRIMIGTYCLSAGYYDAYYEKAQRVRTLVIGDFKKAF
;
A
#
# COMPACT_ATOMS: atom_id res chain seq x y z
N VAL A 1 2.74 2.44 -21.97
CA VAL A 1 2.86 2.68 -20.52
C VAL A 1 3.82 3.83 -20.30
N GLU A 2 3.31 4.97 -19.86
CA GLU A 2 4.14 6.10 -19.45
C GLU A 2 4.94 5.72 -18.20
N GLY A 3 6.15 6.29 -18.04
CA GLY A 3 7.00 6.04 -16.86
C GLY A 3 7.86 4.78 -16.89
N ILE A 4 7.86 3.99 -17.98
CA ILE A 4 8.81 2.89 -18.16
C ILE A 4 10.04 3.40 -18.90
N ASP A 5 11.22 3.13 -18.34
CA ASP A 5 12.50 3.40 -19.00
C ASP A 5 12.62 2.63 -20.33
N ARG A 6 13.23 3.26 -21.32
CA ARG A 6 13.36 2.69 -22.66
C ARG A 6 14.07 1.34 -22.65
N GLU A 7 15.16 1.19 -21.90
CA GLU A 7 15.95 -0.04 -21.86
C GLU A 7 15.13 -1.21 -21.28
N VAL A 8 14.35 -0.93 -20.24
CA VAL A 8 13.44 -1.90 -19.59
C VAL A 8 12.34 -2.31 -20.56
N LYS A 9 11.72 -1.33 -21.24
CA LYS A 9 10.67 -1.60 -22.23
C LYS A 9 11.19 -2.51 -23.34
N GLU A 10 12.34 -2.19 -23.92
CA GLU A 10 12.97 -3.00 -24.97
C GLU A 10 13.31 -4.42 -24.48
N ALA A 11 13.79 -4.57 -23.24
CA ALA A 11 14.05 -5.88 -22.64
C ALA A 11 12.78 -6.74 -22.52
N VAL A 12 11.67 -6.15 -22.07
CA VAL A 12 10.39 -6.86 -21.98
C VAL A 12 9.88 -7.29 -23.35
N TYR A 13 9.95 -6.42 -24.37
CA TYR A 13 9.53 -6.79 -25.72
C TYR A 13 10.37 -7.92 -26.34
N ARG A 14 11.67 -8.00 -26.01
CA ARG A 14 12.51 -9.14 -26.43
C ARG A 14 12.03 -10.46 -25.81
N ILE A 15 11.59 -10.43 -24.55
CA ILE A 15 11.05 -11.62 -23.87
C ILE A 15 9.70 -12.02 -24.47
N ILE A 16 8.83 -11.05 -24.76
CA ILE A 16 7.54 -11.29 -25.43
C ILE A 16 7.77 -11.99 -26.78
N LYS A 17 8.71 -11.48 -27.59
CA LYS A 17 9.04 -12.10 -28.88
C LYS A 17 9.60 -13.51 -28.73
N LEU A 18 10.46 -13.74 -27.73
CA LEU A 18 10.97 -15.10 -27.46
C LEU A 18 9.82 -16.06 -27.10
N ALA A 19 8.81 -15.58 -26.35
CA ALA A 19 7.64 -16.39 -26.03
C ALA A 19 6.84 -16.77 -27.29
N GLU A 20 6.70 -15.85 -28.26
CA GLU A 20 6.09 -16.14 -29.57
C GLU A 20 6.93 -17.16 -30.37
N ASP A 21 8.26 -16.98 -30.41
CA ASP A 21 9.18 -17.84 -31.17
C ASP A 21 9.16 -19.31 -30.68
N ILE A 22 8.88 -19.55 -29.39
CA ILE A 22 8.73 -20.91 -28.82
C ILE A 22 7.30 -21.46 -28.90
N GLY A 23 6.40 -20.76 -29.61
CA GLY A 23 5.02 -21.20 -29.85
C GLY A 23 3.98 -20.66 -28.87
N GLY A 24 4.31 -19.66 -28.05
CA GLY A 24 3.36 -18.95 -27.20
C GLY A 24 2.44 -18.03 -28.00
N ILE A 25 1.19 -17.91 -27.56
CA ILE A 25 0.23 -16.94 -28.11
C ILE A 25 0.25 -15.71 -27.23
N VAL A 26 0.56 -14.56 -27.82
CA VAL A 26 0.60 -13.27 -27.13
C VAL A 26 -0.60 -12.44 -27.57
N GLU A 27 -1.39 -11.99 -26.62
CA GLU A 27 -2.53 -11.09 -26.84
C GLU A 27 -2.36 -9.82 -26.01
N GLU A 28 -2.77 -8.69 -26.57
CA GLU A 28 -2.80 -7.42 -25.85
C GLU A 28 -4.09 -7.31 -25.04
N ILE A 29 -3.95 -7.01 -23.74
CA ILE A 29 -5.08 -6.77 -22.84
C ILE A 29 -5.06 -5.31 -22.36
N SER A 30 -6.24 -4.81 -22.00
CA SER A 30 -6.40 -3.46 -21.43
C SER A 30 -6.86 -3.53 -19.99
N LEU A 31 -6.17 -2.80 -19.11
CA LEU A 31 -6.48 -2.68 -17.69
C LEU A 31 -6.67 -1.20 -17.33
N PRO A 32 -7.82 -0.58 -17.69
CA PRO A 32 -8.00 0.87 -17.61
C PRO A 32 -7.90 1.42 -16.17
N SER A 33 -8.28 0.65 -15.15
CA SER A 33 -8.23 1.10 -13.76
C SER A 33 -6.84 1.00 -13.14
N LEU A 34 -5.86 0.43 -13.86
CA LEU A 34 -4.52 0.15 -13.32
C LEU A 34 -3.76 1.43 -12.95
N GLU A 35 -4.02 2.55 -13.63
CA GLU A 35 -3.43 3.86 -13.30
C GLU A 35 -3.70 4.29 -11.84
N TYR A 36 -4.82 3.84 -11.25
CA TYR A 36 -5.20 4.19 -9.88
C TYR A 36 -4.62 3.25 -8.83
N ALA A 37 -4.04 2.11 -9.24
CA ALA A 37 -3.64 1.04 -8.32
C ALA A 37 -2.64 1.52 -7.27
N LEU A 38 -1.67 2.36 -7.66
CA LEU A 38 -0.66 2.89 -6.75
C LEU A 38 -1.28 3.81 -5.69
N SER A 39 -2.14 4.74 -6.10
CA SER A 39 -2.83 5.67 -5.19
C SER A 39 -3.72 4.91 -4.20
N VAL A 40 -4.49 3.93 -4.70
CA VAL A 40 -5.33 3.05 -3.87
C VAL A 40 -4.50 2.27 -2.86
N TYR A 41 -3.35 1.72 -3.28
CA TYR A 41 -2.43 1.01 -2.40
C TYR A 41 -1.94 1.90 -1.25
N TYR A 42 -1.55 3.15 -1.53
CA TYR A 42 -1.09 4.10 -0.53
C TYR A 42 -2.19 4.69 0.37
N ILE A 43 -3.46 4.38 0.13
CA ILE A 43 -4.54 4.64 1.08
C ILE A 43 -4.80 3.40 1.92
N ILE A 44 -5.05 2.25 1.27
CA ILE A 44 -5.45 1.02 1.96
C ILE A 44 -4.32 0.49 2.85
N ALA A 45 -3.11 0.33 2.32
CA ALA A 45 -2.02 -0.29 3.07
C ALA A 45 -1.62 0.53 4.32
N PRO A 46 -1.48 1.87 4.26
CA PRO A 46 -1.24 2.68 5.46
C PRO A 46 -2.41 2.66 6.44
N SER A 47 -3.66 2.66 5.95
CA SER A 47 -4.85 2.56 6.80
C SER A 47 -4.85 1.27 7.62
N GLU A 48 -4.67 0.13 6.97
CA GLU A 48 -4.56 -1.18 7.63
C GLU A 48 -3.33 -1.25 8.54
N ALA A 49 -2.19 -0.70 8.11
CA ALA A 49 -0.98 -0.64 8.93
C ALA A 49 -1.18 0.16 10.21
N SER A 50 -1.90 1.29 10.16
CA SER A 50 -2.16 2.12 11.35
C SER A 50 -2.89 1.35 12.45
N SER A 51 -3.83 0.48 12.07
CA SER A 51 -4.55 -0.41 12.98
C SER A 51 -3.67 -1.59 13.41
N ASN A 52 -3.02 -2.27 12.47
CA ASN A 52 -2.21 -3.46 12.76
C ASN A 52 -1.03 -3.15 13.70
N LEU A 53 -0.37 -2.00 13.51
CA LEU A 53 0.77 -1.56 14.31
C LEU A 53 0.37 -0.90 15.63
N SER A 54 -0.92 -0.71 15.90
CA SER A 54 -1.39 -0.16 17.19
C SER A 54 -1.01 -1.05 18.38
N ARG A 55 -0.88 -2.37 18.15
CA ARG A 55 -0.50 -3.37 19.16
C ARG A 55 0.91 -3.19 19.76
N PHE A 56 1.79 -2.48 19.05
CA PHE A 56 3.15 -2.18 19.51
C PHE A 56 3.09 -0.95 20.42
N ASP A 57 2.92 -1.23 21.69
CA ASP A 57 2.60 -0.26 22.72
C ASP A 57 3.58 -0.33 23.92
N GLY A 58 4.50 -1.30 23.89
CA GLY A 58 5.51 -1.53 24.93
C GLY A 58 4.95 -2.19 26.20
N VAL A 59 3.67 -2.57 26.25
CA VAL A 59 3.04 -3.13 27.46
C VAL A 59 3.32 -4.62 27.61
N ARG A 60 3.05 -5.39 26.56
CA ARG A 60 3.16 -6.86 26.58
C ARG A 60 4.51 -7.35 26.08
N TYR A 61 5.11 -6.64 25.12
CA TYR A 61 6.34 -7.05 24.45
C TYR A 61 6.97 -5.86 23.68
N GLY A 62 8.20 -6.06 23.24
CA GLY A 62 8.93 -5.11 22.39
C GLY A 62 9.59 -3.99 23.17
N TYR A 63 9.93 -2.91 22.46
CA TYR A 63 10.55 -1.74 23.05
C TYR A 63 9.57 -0.98 23.96
N ARG A 64 10.05 -0.61 25.15
CA ARG A 64 9.34 0.21 26.12
C ARG A 64 10.27 1.32 26.61
N ASN A 65 9.80 2.56 26.53
CA ASN A 65 10.44 3.67 27.21
C ASN A 65 10.18 3.54 28.72
N VAL A 66 11.25 3.36 29.50
CA VAL A 66 11.19 3.15 30.96
C VAL A 66 11.24 4.45 31.77
N GLU A 67 11.50 5.57 31.11
CA GLU A 67 11.57 6.90 31.73
C GLU A 67 10.23 7.62 31.76
N ALA A 68 9.21 7.08 31.09
CA ALA A 68 7.90 7.72 31.02
C ALA A 68 7.19 7.72 32.37
N GLU A 69 6.66 8.88 32.77
CA GLU A 69 6.06 9.09 34.09
C GLU A 69 4.55 8.76 34.12
N SER A 70 3.94 8.56 32.94
CA SER A 70 2.53 8.21 32.80
C SER A 70 2.29 7.17 31.71
N LEU A 71 1.16 6.46 31.78
CA LEU A 71 0.77 5.49 30.75
C LEU A 71 0.67 6.12 29.36
N ARG A 72 0.12 7.34 29.28
CA ARG A 72 -0.04 8.08 28.02
C ARG A 72 1.32 8.47 27.43
N GLU A 73 2.25 8.89 28.28
CA GLU A 73 3.60 9.21 27.86
C GLU A 73 4.36 7.95 27.42
N MET A 74 4.24 6.85 28.17
CA MET A 74 4.86 5.57 27.85
C MET A 74 4.45 5.11 26.45
N TYR A 75 3.15 5.18 26.11
CA TYR A 75 2.68 4.86 24.76
C TYR A 75 3.29 5.76 23.69
N ARG A 76 3.32 7.08 23.93
CA ARG A 76 3.84 8.04 22.95
C ARG A 76 5.33 7.89 22.72
N ARG A 77 6.13 7.87 23.78
CA ARG A 77 7.60 7.76 23.71
C ARG A 77 8.03 6.42 23.13
N SER A 78 7.50 5.30 23.64
CA SER A 78 7.84 3.97 23.13
C SER A 78 7.56 3.83 21.63
N ARG A 79 6.45 4.40 21.14
CA ARG A 79 6.12 4.38 19.70
C ARG A 79 6.95 5.36 18.89
N ALA A 80 7.20 6.57 19.41
CA ALA A 80 7.98 7.58 18.70
C ALA A 80 9.45 7.18 18.52
N GLU A 81 10.03 6.57 19.56
CA GLU A 81 11.42 6.10 19.60
C GLU A 81 11.56 4.72 18.92
N GLY A 82 10.54 3.85 19.03
CA GLY A 82 10.57 2.50 18.48
C GLY A 82 10.25 2.40 16.99
N PHE A 83 9.55 3.37 16.39
CA PHE A 83 9.24 3.37 14.96
C PHE A 83 10.13 4.34 14.16
N GLY A 84 10.68 3.85 13.05
CA GLY A 84 11.34 4.68 12.05
C GLY A 84 10.39 5.63 11.33
N ASP A 85 10.94 6.62 10.63
CA ASP A 85 10.16 7.73 10.08
C ASP A 85 9.14 7.32 9.03
N GLU A 86 9.47 6.37 8.16
CA GLU A 86 8.53 5.85 7.16
C GLU A 86 7.32 5.16 7.80
N VAL A 87 7.56 4.39 8.87
CA VAL A 87 6.49 3.72 9.60
C VAL A 87 5.57 4.74 10.28
N LYS A 88 6.15 5.76 10.92
CA LYS A 88 5.38 6.86 11.51
C LYS A 88 4.55 7.61 10.45
N ARG A 89 5.12 7.91 9.28
CA ARG A 89 4.39 8.53 8.15
C ARG A 89 3.17 7.72 7.75
N ARG A 90 3.33 6.41 7.56
CA ARG A 90 2.21 5.53 7.18
C ARG A 90 1.14 5.43 8.26
N ILE A 91 1.54 5.36 9.53
CA ILE A 91 0.58 5.36 10.65
C ILE A 91 -0.23 6.66 10.65
N MET A 92 0.41 7.82 10.44
CA MET A 92 -0.27 9.13 10.39
C MET A 92 -1.26 9.20 9.22
N ILE A 93 -0.82 8.85 8.01
CA ILE A 93 -1.69 8.82 6.81
C ILE A 93 -2.87 7.86 7.04
N GLY A 94 -2.60 6.65 7.50
CA GLY A 94 -3.64 5.65 7.73
C GLY A 94 -4.66 6.06 8.79
N THR A 95 -4.18 6.64 9.89
CA THR A 95 -5.06 7.16 10.96
C THR A 95 -5.94 8.28 10.44
N TYR A 96 -5.41 9.16 9.58
CA TYR A 96 -6.18 10.21 8.92
C TYR A 96 -7.22 9.64 7.96
N CYS A 97 -6.84 8.70 7.07
CA CYS A 97 -7.76 8.06 6.13
C CYS A 97 -8.89 7.29 6.82
N LEU A 98 -8.69 6.79 8.05
CA LEU A 98 -9.70 6.11 8.84
C LEU A 98 -10.49 7.03 9.80
N SER A 99 -10.12 8.31 9.88
CA SER A 99 -10.76 9.24 10.81
C SER A 99 -12.19 9.61 10.37
N ALA A 100 -13.03 9.92 11.37
CA ALA A 100 -14.41 10.35 11.13
C ALA A 100 -14.44 11.59 10.23
N GLY A 101 -15.28 11.56 9.19
CA GLY A 101 -15.38 12.61 8.17
C GLY A 101 -14.50 12.39 6.93
N TYR A 102 -13.46 11.54 7.02
CA TYR A 102 -12.56 11.25 5.90
C TYR A 102 -12.62 9.79 5.43
N TYR A 103 -13.18 8.89 6.24
CA TYR A 103 -13.30 7.46 5.92
C TYR A 103 -13.93 7.19 4.55
N ASP A 104 -15.12 7.73 4.28
CA ASP A 104 -15.85 7.50 3.03
C ASP A 104 -15.09 8.07 1.83
N ALA A 105 -14.50 9.26 2.01
CA ALA A 105 -13.79 9.99 0.96
C ALA A 105 -12.46 9.32 0.55
N TYR A 106 -11.77 8.67 1.49
CA TYR A 106 -10.48 8.03 1.25
C TYR A 106 -10.57 6.51 1.28
N TYR A 107 -10.75 5.91 2.45
CA TYR A 107 -10.63 4.46 2.62
C TYR A 107 -11.73 3.69 1.89
N GLU A 108 -13.00 4.10 2.05
CA GLU A 108 -14.10 3.44 1.34
C GLU A 108 -13.97 3.64 -0.18
N LYS A 109 -13.68 4.86 -0.62
CA LYS A 109 -13.44 5.16 -2.04
C LYS A 109 -12.32 4.31 -2.62
N ALA A 110 -11.20 4.16 -1.91
CA ALA A 110 -10.08 3.33 -2.34
C ALA A 110 -10.47 1.85 -2.47
N GLN A 111 -11.25 1.31 -1.52
CA GLN A 111 -11.77 -0.06 -1.61
C GLN A 111 -12.69 -0.26 -2.82
N ARG A 112 -13.54 0.73 -3.15
CA ARG A 112 -14.37 0.69 -4.36
C ARG A 112 -13.53 0.67 -5.64
N VAL A 113 -12.48 1.50 -5.72
CA VAL A 113 -11.56 1.51 -6.87
C VAL A 113 -10.74 0.22 -6.94
N ARG A 114 -10.33 -0.36 -5.82
CA ARG A 114 -9.71 -1.70 -5.77
C ARG A 114 -10.58 -2.75 -6.44
N THR A 115 -11.89 -2.71 -6.24
CA THR A 115 -12.84 -3.61 -6.91
C THR A 115 -12.84 -3.41 -8.43
N LEU A 116 -12.69 -2.18 -8.93
CA LEU A 116 -12.57 -1.92 -10.37
C LEU A 116 -11.29 -2.55 -10.94
N VAL A 117 -10.15 -2.37 -10.25
CA VAL A 117 -8.88 -3.01 -10.64
C VAL A 117 -9.02 -4.53 -10.70
N ILE A 118 -9.62 -5.14 -9.66
CA ILE A 118 -9.90 -6.59 -9.67
C ILE A 118 -10.83 -6.97 -10.83
N GLY A 119 -11.83 -6.15 -11.12
CA GLY A 119 -12.76 -6.35 -12.22
C GLY A 119 -12.08 -6.35 -13.58
N ASP A 120 -11.06 -5.51 -13.79
CA ASP A 120 -10.30 -5.49 -15.04
C ASP A 120 -9.52 -6.79 -15.24
N PHE A 121 -8.85 -7.30 -14.18
CA PHE A 121 -8.19 -8.61 -14.23
C PHE A 121 -9.16 -9.76 -14.49
N LYS A 122 -10.34 -9.75 -13.87
CA LYS A 122 -11.39 -10.77 -14.09
C LYS A 122 -12.02 -10.75 -15.48
N LYS A 123 -11.87 -9.65 -16.23
CA LYS A 123 -12.34 -9.58 -17.62
C LYS A 123 -11.25 -10.05 -18.59
N ALA A 124 -9.99 -9.83 -18.24
CA ALA A 124 -8.85 -10.24 -19.04
C ALA A 124 -8.53 -11.74 -18.91
N PHE A 125 -8.89 -12.38 -17.79
CA PHE A 125 -8.66 -13.79 -17.47
C PHE A 125 -9.93 -14.46 -16.99
#